data_AF-A0A5J4PEW8-F1
#
_entry.id   AF-A0A5J4PEW8-F1
#
_cell.length_a   1.000
_cell.length_b   1.000
_cell.length_c   1.000
_cell.angle_alpha   90.00
_cell.angle_beta   90.00
_cell.angle_gamma   90.00
#
_symmetry.space_group_name_H-M   'P 1'
#
loop_
_entity.id
_entity.type
_entity.pdbx_description
1 polymer ?
#
loop_
_entity_poly.entity_id
_entity_poly.type
_entity_poly.pdbx_seq_one_letter_code
_entity_poly.pdbx_strand_id
1 'polypeptide(L)'
;YGKFATIKKYLQSFDPELTIDALDETRLNEYVNYLHDTKNLRNSTTGKQIDFLKWFLRWSKRKGYPTNPAFETFKPKLKTTRKKVIFLTWEELNKLREYPIPAR
;
A
#
# COMPACT_ATOMS: atom_id res chain seq x y z
N TYR A 1 -11.30 -8.60 -7.08
CA TYR A 1 -10.07 -8.83 -7.87
C TYR A 1 -9.23 -7.59 -8.20
N GLY A 2 -9.76 -6.34 -8.13
CA GLY A 2 -9.02 -5.14 -8.58
C GLY A 2 -7.71 -4.78 -7.84
N LYS A 3 -7.55 -5.17 -6.56
CA LYS A 3 -6.35 -4.83 -5.77
C LYS A 3 -5.05 -5.41 -6.37
N PHE A 4 -5.10 -6.65 -6.85
CA PHE A 4 -3.95 -7.30 -7.49
C PHE A 4 -3.62 -6.70 -8.85
N ALA A 5 -4.63 -6.23 -9.59
CA ALA A 5 -4.41 -5.52 -10.85
C ALA A 5 -3.65 -4.20 -10.61
N THR A 6 -3.97 -3.47 -9.54
CA THR A 6 -3.25 -2.25 -9.17
C THR A 6 -1.80 -2.53 -8.78
N ILE A 7 -1.55 -3.57 -7.95
CA ILE A 7 -0.18 -3.96 -7.56
C ILE A 7 0.63 -4.34 -8.81
N LYS A 8 0.07 -5.19 -9.67
CA LYS A 8 0.71 -5.59 -10.93
C LYS A 8 1.04 -4.38 -11.80
N LYS A 9 0.09 -3.45 -11.95
CA LYS A 9 0.31 -2.20 -12.71
C LYS A 9 1.46 -1.38 -12.13
N TYR A 10 1.53 -1.23 -10.80
CA TYR A 10 2.60 -0.48 -10.17
C TYR A 10 3.96 -1.15 -10.31
N LEU A 11 4.04 -2.48 -10.20
CA LEU A 11 5.26 -3.24 -10.45
C LEU A 11 5.71 -3.10 -11.91
N GLN A 12 4.80 -3.28 -12.87
CA GLN A 12 5.11 -3.13 -14.31
C GLN A 12 5.51 -1.70 -14.68
N SER A 13 4.93 -0.70 -14.03
CA SER A 13 5.32 0.70 -14.24
C SER A 13 6.62 1.07 -13.51
N PHE A 14 7.02 0.31 -12.50
CA PHE A 14 8.30 0.50 -11.80
C PHE A 14 9.45 -0.08 -12.62
N ASP A 15 9.30 -1.34 -13.05
CA ASP A 15 10.26 -2.03 -13.88
C ASP A 15 9.51 -3.08 -14.74
N PRO A 16 9.40 -2.87 -16.07
CA PRO A 16 8.69 -3.78 -16.97
C PRO A 16 9.33 -5.16 -17.08
N GLU A 17 10.63 -5.28 -16.85
CA GLU A 17 11.41 -6.53 -16.93
C GLU A 17 11.72 -7.12 -15.56
N LEU A 18 11.02 -6.64 -14.51
CA LEU A 18 11.24 -7.06 -13.14
C LEU A 18 11.07 -8.58 -12.97
N THR A 19 12.14 -9.22 -12.51
CA THR A 19 12.11 -10.62 -12.07
C THR A 19 11.88 -10.70 -10.56
N ILE A 20 11.28 -11.80 -10.11
CA ILE A 20 11.01 -12.03 -8.68
C ILE A 20 12.30 -12.13 -7.86
N ASP A 21 13.37 -12.65 -8.47
CA ASP A 21 14.69 -12.81 -7.83
C ASP A 21 15.47 -11.49 -7.73
N ALA A 22 15.21 -10.53 -8.61
CA ALA A 22 15.84 -9.21 -8.56
C ALA A 22 15.37 -8.34 -7.36
N LEU A 23 14.33 -8.76 -6.63
CA LEU A 23 13.80 -8.01 -5.48
C LEU A 23 14.66 -8.20 -4.21
N ASP A 24 15.88 -7.67 -4.25
CA ASP A 24 16.74 -7.51 -3.09
C ASP A 24 16.34 -6.32 -2.20
N GLU A 25 17.08 -6.08 -1.12
CA GLU A 25 16.77 -4.98 -0.19
C GLU A 25 16.85 -3.60 -0.84
N THR A 26 17.78 -3.40 -1.78
CA THR A 26 17.97 -2.13 -2.50
C THR A 26 16.78 -1.88 -3.43
N ARG A 27 16.42 -2.84 -4.27
CA ARG A 27 15.28 -2.76 -5.19
C ARG A 27 13.96 -2.61 -4.44
N LEU A 28 13.81 -3.24 -3.28
CA LEU A 28 12.64 -3.05 -2.42
C LEU A 28 12.57 -1.61 -1.86
N ASN A 29 13.69 -1.01 -1.48
CA ASN A 29 13.74 0.40 -1.07
C ASN A 29 13.44 1.35 -2.24
N GLU A 30 14.02 1.10 -3.42
CA GLU A 30 13.72 1.86 -4.64
C GLU A 30 12.24 1.80 -4.99
N TYR A 31 11.62 0.62 -4.84
CA TYR A 31 10.19 0.46 -5.06
C TYR A 31 9.36 1.28 -4.06
N VAL A 32 9.76 1.30 -2.78
CA VAL A 32 9.12 2.16 -1.77
C VAL A 32 9.22 3.63 -2.14
N ASN A 33 10.40 4.08 -2.60
CA ASN A 33 10.61 5.46 -3.04
C ASN A 33 9.78 5.78 -4.28
N TYR A 34 9.72 4.89 -5.26
CA TYR A 34 8.87 5.06 -6.45
C TYR A 34 7.38 5.20 -6.09
N LEU A 35 6.87 4.39 -5.16
CA LEU A 35 5.49 4.49 -4.70
C LEU A 35 5.21 5.84 -4.00
N HIS A 36 6.19 6.39 -3.29
CA HIS A 36 6.08 7.70 -2.65
C HIS A 36 6.25 8.84 -3.65
N ASP A 37 7.37 8.91 -4.36
CA ASP A 37 7.77 10.07 -5.16
C ASP A 37 7.05 10.12 -6.51
N THR A 38 6.84 8.97 -7.16
CA THR A 38 6.23 8.93 -8.51
C THR A 38 4.73 8.74 -8.45
N LYS A 39 4.23 7.91 -7.52
CA LYS A 39 2.78 7.66 -7.37
C LYS A 39 2.10 8.52 -6.32
N ASN A 40 2.87 9.33 -5.58
CA ASN A 40 2.37 10.22 -4.53
C ASN A 40 1.44 9.48 -3.53
N LEU A 41 1.78 8.23 -3.21
CA LEU A 41 0.98 7.43 -2.29
C LEU A 41 1.33 7.81 -0.85
N ARG A 42 0.29 7.96 -0.03
CA ARG A 42 0.46 8.14 1.42
C ARG A 42 1.19 6.91 2.00
N ASN A 43 2.04 7.13 3.00
CA ASN A 43 2.77 6.07 3.71
C ASN A 43 1.88 4.90 4.19
N SER A 44 0.65 5.18 4.61
CA SER A 44 -0.32 4.15 5.02
C SER A 44 -0.80 3.26 3.87
N THR A 45 -0.79 3.78 2.65
CA THR A 45 -1.10 3.03 1.43
C THR A 45 0.14 2.30 0.93
N THR A 46 1.31 2.97 0.93
CA THR A 46 2.61 2.36 0.59
C THR A 46 2.89 1.14 1.47
N GLY A 47 2.70 1.24 2.78
CA GLY A 47 2.88 0.11 3.70
C GLY A 47 2.00 -1.09 3.31
N LYS A 48 0.72 -0.85 3.01
CA LYS A 48 -0.19 -1.92 2.55
C LYS A 48 0.28 -2.54 1.23
N GLN A 49 0.74 -1.74 0.27
CA GLN A 49 1.28 -2.25 -0.99
C GLN A 49 2.49 -3.17 -0.76
N ILE A 50 3.41 -2.76 0.12
CA ILE A 50 4.58 -3.58 0.52
C ILE A 50 4.17 -4.86 1.24
N ASP A 51 3.18 -4.81 2.14
CA ASP A 51 2.68 -6.00 2.83
C ASP A 51 2.08 -7.01 1.85
N PHE A 52 1.34 -6.54 0.84
CA PHE A 52 0.83 -7.41 -0.23
C PHE A 52 1.95 -8.00 -1.09
N LEU A 53 2.96 -7.19 -1.45
CA LEU A 53 4.12 -7.68 -2.20
C LEU A 53 4.83 -8.79 -1.41
N LYS A 54 5.11 -8.57 -0.12
CA LYS A 54 5.71 -9.59 0.75
C LYS A 54 4.87 -10.85 0.86
N TRP A 55 3.54 -10.72 0.97
CA TRP A 55 2.65 -11.88 0.98
C TRP A 55 2.77 -12.69 -0.31
N PHE A 56 2.85 -12.01 -1.46
CA PHE A 56 3.05 -12.66 -2.76
C PHE A 56 4.41 -13.34 -2.86
N LEU A 57 5.49 -12.68 -2.44
CA LEU A 57 6.84 -13.26 -2.44
C LEU A 57 6.95 -14.48 -1.51
N ARG A 58 6.30 -14.44 -0.34
CA ARG A 58 6.17 -15.62 0.54
C ARG A 58 5.43 -16.76 -0.14
N TRP A 59 4.36 -16.46 -0.88
CA TRP A 59 3.65 -17.47 -1.66
C TRP A 59 4.53 -18.03 -2.78
N SER A 60 5.26 -17.18 -3.49
CA SER A 60 6.20 -17.54 -4.55
C SER A 60 7.30 -18.48 -4.04
N LYS A 61 7.94 -18.13 -2.93
CA LYS A 61 8.94 -18.96 -2.24
C LYS A 61 8.37 -20.33 -1.85
N ARG A 62 7.16 -20.41 -1.31
CA ARG A 62 6.49 -21.69 -0.97
C ARG A 62 6.19 -22.56 -2.20
N LYS A 63 6.07 -21.97 -3.38
CA LYS A 63 5.87 -22.68 -4.64
C LYS A 63 7.17 -23.10 -5.32
N GLY A 64 8.32 -22.75 -4.76
CA GLY A 64 9.63 -23.13 -5.29
C GLY A 64 10.15 -22.20 -6.39
N TYR A 65 9.54 -21.03 -6.59
CA TYR A 65 10.06 -20.04 -7.53
C TYR A 65 11.32 -19.35 -6.97
N PRO A 66 12.33 -19.04 -7.81
CA PRO A 66 13.51 -18.30 -7.40
C PRO A 66 13.09 -16.94 -6.84
N THR A 67 13.34 -16.74 -5.54
CA THR A 67 12.92 -15.56 -4.80
C THR A 67 14.03 -15.19 -3.82
N ASN A 68 14.51 -13.96 -3.88
CA ASN A 68 15.49 -13.43 -2.95
C ASN A 68 14.89 -13.35 -1.52
N PRO A 69 15.55 -13.83 -0.45
CA PRO A 69 15.01 -13.81 0.90
C PRO A 69 14.95 -12.41 1.55
N ALA A 70 15.50 -11.37 0.92
CA ALA A 70 15.54 -10.00 1.47
C ALA A 70 14.16 -9.47 1.91
N PHE A 71 13.07 -9.87 1.24
CA PHE A 71 11.72 -9.43 1.60
C PHE A 71 11.27 -9.88 3.01
N GLU A 72 11.90 -10.91 3.60
CA GLU A 72 11.55 -11.46 4.91
C GLU A 72 11.99 -10.53 6.05
N THR A 73 13.18 -9.95 5.93
CA THR A 73 13.78 -9.04 6.91
C THR A 73 13.49 -7.57 6.59
N PHE A 74 13.15 -7.25 5.33
CA PHE A 74 12.87 -5.89 4.88
C PHE A 74 11.80 -5.22 5.75
N LYS A 75 12.11 -4.10 6.39
CA LYS A 75 11.15 -3.30 7.17
C LYS A 75 11.34 -1.81 6.87
N PRO A 76 10.61 -1.26 5.89
CA PRO A 76 10.75 0.14 5.53
C PRO A 76 10.25 1.03 6.68
N LYS A 77 11.00 2.08 7.01
CA LYS A 77 10.65 3.03 8.09
C LYS A 77 9.58 4.03 7.60
N LEU A 78 8.36 3.54 7.40
CA LEU A 78 7.22 4.37 7.00
C LEU A 78 6.54 4.98 8.24
N LYS A 79 6.79 6.27 8.49
CA LYS A 79 6.04 7.00 9.53
C LYS A 79 4.61 7.22 9.05
N THR A 80 3.64 6.69 9.79
CA THR A 80 2.21 6.87 9.50
C THR A 80 1.53 7.61 10.65
N THR A 81 0.85 8.71 10.34
CA THR A 81 0.00 9.40 11.30
C THR A 81 -1.33 8.66 11.39
N ARG A 82 -1.76 8.29 12.62
CA ARG A 82 -3.06 7.65 12.81
C ARG A 82 -4.16 8.65 12.46
N LYS A 83 -5.17 8.22 11.69
CA LYS A 83 -6.35 9.05 11.42
C LYS A 83 -7.03 9.32 12.76
N LYS A 84 -7.19 10.59 13.14
CA LYS A 84 -7.99 10.97 14.30
C LYS A 84 -9.44 10.64 13.97
N VAL A 85 -10.03 9.72 14.73
CA VAL A 85 -11.47 9.48 14.71
C VAL A 85 -12.08 10.57 15.59
N ILE A 86 -12.85 11.45 14.98
CA ILE A 86 -13.67 12.44 15.69
C ILE A 86 -15.08 11.90 15.76
N PHE A 87 -15.65 11.91 16.96
CA PHE A 87 -17.05 11.55 17.18
C PHE A 87 -17.89 12.82 17.18
N LEU A 88 -19.10 12.74 16.63
CA LEU A 88 -20.06 13.83 16.75
C LEU A 88 -20.54 13.91 18.19
N THR A 89 -20.61 15.13 18.72
CA THR A 89 -21.34 15.43 19.95
C THR A 89 -22.85 15.28 19.70
N TRP A 90 -23.64 15.18 20.78
CA TRP A 90 -25.10 15.08 20.67
C TRP A 90 -25.72 16.27 19.91
N GLU A 91 -25.18 17.47 20.12
CA GLU A 91 -25.62 18.68 19.43
C GLU A 91 -25.34 18.64 17.92
N GLU A 92 -24.13 18.23 17.52
CA GLU A 92 -23.76 18.10 16.11
C GLU A 92 -24.57 17.01 15.42
N LEU A 93 -24.87 15.91 16.11
CA LEU A 93 -25.72 14.85 15.60
C LEU A 93 -27.16 15.34 15.34
N ASN A 94 -27.74 16.09 16.28
CA ASN A 94 -29.09 16.65 16.11
C ASN A 94 -29.13 17.69 14.98
N LYS A 95 -28.11 18.54 14.86
CA LYS A 95 -27.98 19.49 13.73
C LYS A 95 -27.93 18.77 12.39
N LEU A 96 -27.18 17.66 12.29
CA LEU A 96 -27.11 16.88 11.06
C LEU A 96 -28.45 16.22 10.73
N ARG A 97 -29.16 15.71 11.75
CA ARG A 97 -30.47 15.07 11.59
C ARG A 97 -31.56 16.04 11.11
N GLU A 98 -31.53 17.27 11.61
CA GLU A 98 -32.54 18.30 11.32
C GLU A 98 -32.20 19.15 10.09
N TYR A 99 -31.05 18.90 9.46
CA TYR A 99 -30.61 19.65 8.29
C TYR A 99 -31.54 19.40 7.09
N PRO A 100 -32.20 20.44 6.53
CA PRO A 100 -33.08 20.26 5.38
C PRO A 100 -32.26 19.88 4.15
N ILE A 101 -32.59 18.74 3.54
CA ILE A 101 -31.94 18.31 2.30
C ILE A 101 -32.49 19.19 1.17
N PRO A 102 -31.65 19.99 0.48
CA PRO A 102 -32.12 20.81 -0.62
C PRO A 102 -32.71 19.93 -1.72
N ALA A 103 -33.85 20.35 -2.25
CA ALA A 103 -34.44 19.71 -3.43
C ALA A 103 -33.47 19.84 -4.62
N ARG A 104 -33.44 18.79 -5.42
CA ARG A 104 -32.44 18.54 -6.47
C ARG A 104 -32.57 19.48 -7.66
#